data_AF-A0A2S7XFI3-F1
#
_entry.id   AF-A0A2S7XFI3-F1
#
_cell.length_a   1.000
_cell.length_b   1.000
_cell.length_c   1.000
_cell.angle_alpha   90.00
_cell.angle_beta   90.00
_cell.angle_gamma   90.00
#
_symmetry.space_group_name_H-M   'P 1'
#
loop_
_entity.id
_entity.type
_entity.pdbx_description
1 polymer ?
#
loop_
_entity_poly.entity_id
_entity_poly.type
_entity_poly.pdbx_seq_one_letter_code
_entity_poly.pdbx_strand_id
1 'polypeptide(L)'
;MTRITLAELAKKLGATVHGNGDVVVHSIASMSKAGEGDITFLSNAKYRKQLASCQASAVIVKEADIEFCQSNALIMRDPYLGFALAAQALDTTPTPAKDIAPSAYIADDAVIGEGVAIGHNAVIESKAVIADGAIIGAGCFVGQEVKIGKNTKLWANVSIYHRVEIGESCLIQSGTVIGSDGFGYANDRGTWVKIPQLGSVIIGDNVEIGANTAIDRGAIDNTVIESNVIIDNQIQIAHNVQIGSGSAMAGGTIVAGSTSIGKHCIIGGGSVINGHIEITDGVTITGMGMVMRGISEKGMYSSGIPLQTNKEWRKTATRVHKIDEMNKRLKAVEKKLVD
;
A
#
# COMPACT_ATOMS: atom_id res chain seq x y z
N MET A 1 11.58 -4.53 25.27
CA MET A 1 11.40 -5.56 24.23
C MET A 1 10.29 -6.48 24.69
N THR A 2 9.30 -6.73 23.83
CA THR A 2 8.21 -7.65 24.10
C THR A 2 8.75 -9.07 24.18
N ARG A 3 8.39 -9.82 25.22
CA ARG A 3 8.72 -11.23 25.41
C ARG A 3 7.40 -11.98 25.53
N ILE A 4 7.27 -13.11 24.83
CA ILE A 4 6.05 -13.90 24.81
C ILE A 4 6.41 -15.38 24.78
N THR A 5 5.65 -16.21 25.49
CA THR A 5 5.83 -17.67 25.40
C THR A 5 5.30 -18.19 24.07
N LEU A 6 5.81 -19.32 23.61
CA LEU A 6 5.36 -19.94 22.37
C LEU A 6 3.88 -20.32 22.42
N ALA A 7 3.38 -20.74 23.59
CA ALA A 7 1.96 -21.03 23.81
C ALA A 7 1.06 -19.78 23.71
N GLU A 8 1.48 -18.66 24.29
CA GLU A 8 0.75 -17.39 24.17
C GLU A 8 0.75 -16.87 22.74
N LEU A 9 1.89 -16.99 22.05
CA LEU A 9 2.00 -16.61 20.64
C LEU A 9 1.12 -17.51 19.77
N ALA A 10 1.11 -18.83 20.01
CA ALA A 10 0.24 -19.76 19.32
C ALA A 10 -1.23 -19.39 19.45
N LYS A 11 -1.68 -19.00 20.66
CA LYS A 11 -3.05 -18.53 20.90
C LYS A 11 -3.40 -17.28 20.09
N LYS A 12 -2.47 -16.31 20.00
CA LYS A 12 -2.65 -15.10 19.17
C LYS A 12 -2.73 -15.40 17.68
N LEU A 13 -1.95 -16.38 17.22
CA LEU A 13 -1.86 -16.77 15.81
C LEU A 13 -2.94 -17.76 15.38
N GLY A 14 -3.65 -18.39 16.32
CA GLY A 14 -4.50 -19.55 16.03
C GLY A 14 -3.71 -20.77 15.55
N ALA A 15 -2.48 -20.93 16.05
CA ALA A 15 -1.57 -22.00 15.69
C ALA A 15 -1.57 -23.15 16.72
N THR A 16 -1.12 -24.33 16.30
CA THR A 16 -0.89 -25.47 17.21
C THR A 16 0.59 -25.55 17.58
N VAL A 17 0.90 -25.64 18.87
CA VAL A 17 2.27 -25.81 19.36
C VAL A 17 2.73 -27.26 19.16
N HIS A 18 3.95 -27.43 18.66
CA HIS A 18 4.68 -28.70 18.68
C HIS A 18 6.02 -28.50 19.41
N GLY A 19 6.31 -29.34 20.41
CA GLY A 19 7.47 -29.19 21.29
C GLY A 19 7.12 -28.46 22.59
N ASN A 20 8.06 -27.69 23.13
CA ASN A 20 7.92 -26.97 24.39
C ASN A 20 7.22 -25.62 24.21
N GLY A 21 6.00 -25.49 24.74
CA GLY A 21 5.21 -24.25 24.69
C GLY A 21 5.70 -23.12 25.59
N ASP A 22 6.56 -23.41 26.57
CA ASP A 22 7.07 -22.42 27.53
C ASP A 22 8.30 -21.67 27.02
N VAL A 23 8.82 -22.05 25.84
CA VAL A 23 9.93 -21.35 25.21
C VAL A 23 9.54 -19.90 24.94
N VAL A 24 10.40 -18.98 25.37
CA VAL A 24 10.18 -17.55 25.19
C VAL A 24 10.79 -17.12 23.87
N VAL A 25 10.00 -16.38 23.09
CA VAL A 25 10.47 -15.70 21.88
C VAL A 25 10.33 -14.19 22.06
N HIS A 26 11.28 -13.45 21.51
CA HIS A 26 11.35 -11.99 21.67
C HIS A 26 11.77 -11.24 20.39
N SER A 27 12.12 -11.97 19.34
CA SER A 27 12.53 -11.39 18.05
C SER A 27 12.17 -12.32 16.90
N ILE A 28 12.20 -11.77 15.69
CA ILE A 28 12.00 -12.50 14.45
C ILE A 28 13.25 -12.37 13.61
N ALA A 29 13.67 -13.49 13.02
CA ALA A 29 14.84 -13.52 12.16
C ALA A 29 14.61 -14.43 10.94
N SER A 30 15.35 -14.18 9.86
CA SER A 30 15.40 -15.09 8.72
C SER A 30 16.00 -16.43 9.14
N MET A 31 15.51 -17.54 8.58
CA MET A 31 15.95 -18.90 8.93
C MET A 31 17.48 -19.11 8.91
N SER A 32 18.23 -18.38 8.08
CA SER A 32 19.70 -18.42 8.00
C SER A 32 20.45 -17.68 9.11
N LYS A 33 19.77 -16.81 9.88
CA LYS A 33 20.36 -15.99 10.95
C LYS A 33 19.72 -16.20 12.31
N ALA A 34 18.56 -16.86 12.34
CA ALA A 34 17.78 -17.05 13.54
C ALA A 34 18.53 -17.92 14.55
N GLY A 35 18.54 -17.48 15.80
CA GLY A 35 19.14 -18.18 16.94
C GLY A 35 18.16 -18.33 18.12
N GLU A 36 18.73 -18.52 19.30
CA GLU A 36 17.96 -18.60 20.54
C GLU A 36 17.17 -17.30 20.79
N GLY A 37 15.89 -17.43 21.15
CA GLY A 37 14.94 -16.33 21.35
C GLY A 37 14.25 -15.86 20.06
N ASP A 38 14.71 -16.28 18.89
CA ASP A 38 14.09 -15.95 17.61
C ASP A 38 13.00 -16.94 17.21
N ILE A 39 11.94 -16.41 16.60
CA ILE A 39 11.00 -17.19 15.78
C ILE A 39 11.25 -16.90 14.29
N THR A 40 11.15 -17.93 13.45
CA THR A 40 11.21 -17.80 11.99
C THR A 40 10.05 -18.54 11.33
N PHE A 41 10.00 -18.61 10.00
CA PHE A 41 8.92 -19.29 9.29
C PHE A 41 9.40 -19.96 8.00
N LEU A 42 8.65 -20.98 7.55
CA LEU A 42 8.82 -21.62 6.26
C LEU A 42 7.52 -21.51 5.45
N SER A 43 7.46 -20.60 4.47
CA SER A 43 6.32 -20.51 3.55
C SER A 43 6.53 -21.29 2.25
N ASN A 44 7.77 -21.45 1.80
CA ASN A 44 8.11 -22.11 0.54
C ASN A 44 8.88 -23.42 0.78
N ALA A 45 8.26 -24.53 0.41
CA ALA A 45 8.79 -25.88 0.58
C ALA A 45 10.19 -26.09 -0.02
N LYS A 46 10.62 -25.28 -1.00
CA LYS A 46 11.98 -25.36 -1.57
C LYS A 46 13.09 -25.11 -0.55
N TYR A 47 12.79 -24.41 0.55
CA TYR A 47 13.75 -24.11 1.62
C TYR A 47 13.68 -25.10 2.78
N ARG A 48 12.85 -26.15 2.71
CA ARG A 48 12.66 -27.14 3.79
C ARG A 48 13.96 -27.74 4.32
N LYS A 49 14.97 -27.96 3.46
CA LYS A 49 16.28 -28.47 3.87
C LYS A 49 17.00 -27.58 4.89
N GLN A 50 16.68 -26.29 4.94
CA GLN A 50 17.28 -25.34 5.87
C GLN A 50 16.72 -25.48 7.30
N LEU A 51 15.54 -26.12 7.48
CA LEU A 51 14.96 -26.38 8.80
C LEU A 51 15.90 -27.19 9.70
N ALA A 52 16.58 -28.19 9.12
CA ALA A 52 17.48 -29.08 9.85
C ALA A 52 18.72 -28.36 10.42
N SER A 53 19.14 -27.24 9.81
CA SER A 53 20.27 -26.43 10.28
C SER A 53 19.84 -25.17 11.04
N CYS A 54 18.54 -24.93 11.18
CA CYS A 54 18.02 -23.71 11.79
C CYS A 54 18.23 -23.72 13.30
N GLN A 55 18.75 -22.62 13.84
CA GLN A 55 19.00 -22.45 15.28
C GLN A 55 17.91 -21.62 15.99
N ALA A 56 16.80 -21.35 15.30
CA ALA A 56 15.67 -20.61 15.87
C ALA A 56 15.05 -21.37 17.05
N SER A 57 14.67 -20.64 18.11
CA SER A 57 13.90 -21.21 19.22
C SER A 57 12.55 -21.78 18.80
N ALA A 58 11.92 -21.21 17.76
CA ALA A 58 10.73 -21.77 17.14
C ALA A 58 10.62 -21.47 15.63
N VAL A 59 9.88 -22.32 14.90
CA VAL A 59 9.57 -22.10 13.48
C VAL A 59 8.07 -22.21 13.20
N ILE A 60 7.52 -21.29 12.41
CA ILE A 60 6.15 -21.37 11.89
C ILE A 60 6.16 -22.20 10.60
N VAL A 61 5.42 -23.29 10.56
CA VAL A 61 5.43 -24.27 9.46
C VAL A 61 4.05 -24.83 9.14
N LYS A 62 3.92 -25.49 7.99
CA LYS A 62 2.76 -26.35 7.71
C LYS A 62 2.92 -27.69 8.42
N GLU A 63 1.80 -28.37 8.65
CA GLU A 63 1.78 -29.70 9.27
C GLU A 63 2.68 -30.70 8.52
N ALA A 64 2.68 -30.65 7.18
CA ALA A 64 3.51 -31.51 6.34
C ALA A 64 5.03 -31.27 6.46
N ASP A 65 5.45 -30.16 7.09
CA ASP A 65 6.86 -29.82 7.23
C ASP A 65 7.39 -30.11 8.64
N ILE A 66 6.54 -30.61 9.56
CA ILE A 66 6.91 -30.81 10.97
C ILE A 66 8.01 -31.84 11.17
N GLU A 67 8.03 -32.90 10.36
CA GLU A 67 9.03 -33.97 10.44
C GLU A 67 10.46 -33.50 10.11
N PHE A 68 10.59 -32.31 9.49
CA PHE A 68 11.87 -31.70 9.13
C PHE A 68 12.35 -30.68 10.17
N CYS A 69 11.53 -30.36 11.18
CA CYS A 69 11.86 -29.42 12.25
C CYS A 69 12.65 -30.12 13.36
N GLN A 70 13.77 -29.53 13.78
CA GLN A 70 14.53 -29.97 14.96
C GLN A 70 14.26 -29.12 16.21
N SER A 71 13.59 -27.97 16.05
CA SER A 71 13.20 -27.06 17.12
C SER A 71 11.68 -27.08 17.35
N ASN A 72 11.22 -26.27 18.31
CA ASN A 72 9.79 -26.10 18.55
C ASN A 72 9.12 -25.48 17.33
N ALA A 73 7.83 -25.75 17.15
CA ALA A 73 7.11 -25.26 15.98
C ALA A 73 5.71 -24.74 16.30
N LEU A 74 5.27 -23.77 15.50
CA LEU A 74 3.89 -23.33 15.39
C LEU A 74 3.32 -23.84 14.07
N ILE A 75 2.35 -24.73 14.15
CA ILE A 75 1.72 -25.33 12.97
C ILE A 75 0.57 -24.43 12.51
N MET A 76 0.64 -23.97 11.27
CA MET A 76 -0.38 -23.14 10.62
C MET A 76 -0.61 -23.55 9.16
N ARG A 77 -1.82 -23.33 8.66
CA ARG A 77 -2.14 -23.55 7.23
C ARG A 77 -1.37 -22.60 6.32
N ASP A 78 -1.19 -21.36 6.77
CA ASP A 78 -0.42 -20.33 6.07
C ASP A 78 0.68 -19.78 6.98
N PRO A 79 1.92 -20.30 6.85
CA PRO A 79 3.05 -19.81 7.61
C PRO A 79 3.44 -18.35 7.31
N TYR A 80 3.09 -17.82 6.14
CA TYR A 80 3.40 -16.42 5.80
C TYR A 80 2.46 -15.46 6.54
N LEU A 81 1.17 -15.80 6.63
CA LEU A 81 0.23 -15.13 7.53
C LEU A 81 0.69 -15.24 8.99
N GLY A 82 1.13 -16.43 9.42
CA GLY A 82 1.67 -16.64 10.75
C GLY A 82 2.87 -15.74 11.06
N PHE A 83 3.78 -15.58 10.11
CA PHE A 83 4.89 -14.63 10.21
C PHE A 83 4.41 -13.19 10.39
N ALA A 84 3.42 -12.73 9.60
CA ALA A 84 2.89 -11.38 9.72
C ALA A 84 2.29 -11.12 11.12
N LEU A 85 1.50 -12.07 11.63
CA LEU A 85 0.90 -11.98 12.97
C LEU A 85 1.96 -12.05 14.09
N ALA A 86 2.98 -12.89 13.94
CA ALA A 86 4.11 -12.93 14.87
C ALA A 86 4.87 -11.60 14.87
N ALA A 87 5.09 -11.01 13.71
CA ALA A 87 5.75 -9.72 13.56
C ALA A 87 4.99 -8.60 14.26
N GLN A 88 3.66 -8.60 14.18
CA GLN A 88 2.81 -7.67 14.93
C GLN A 88 2.90 -7.92 16.45
N ALA A 89 2.90 -9.18 16.90
CA ALA A 89 2.99 -9.51 18.32
C ALA A 89 4.34 -9.14 18.95
N LEU A 90 5.40 -9.12 18.15
CA LEU A 90 6.77 -8.81 18.55
C LEU A 90 7.23 -7.43 18.06
N ASP A 91 6.31 -6.59 17.59
CA ASP A 91 6.66 -5.31 16.98
C ASP A 91 7.38 -4.40 17.99
N THR A 92 8.52 -3.87 17.55
CA THR A 92 9.35 -2.93 18.33
C THR A 92 9.34 -1.54 17.71
N THR A 93 8.55 -1.34 16.65
CA THR A 93 8.39 -0.06 15.99
C THR A 93 7.94 0.99 17.01
N PRO A 94 8.65 2.12 17.13
CA PRO A 94 8.24 3.17 18.05
C PRO A 94 6.91 3.76 17.60
N THR A 95 6.17 4.35 18.54
CA THR A 95 4.97 5.12 18.19
C THR A 95 5.37 6.50 17.63
N PRO A 96 4.60 7.08 16.69
CA PRO A 96 4.90 8.41 16.14
C PRO A 96 4.90 9.54 17.18
N ALA A 97 4.10 9.38 18.25
CA ALA A 97 4.05 10.23 19.44
C ALA A 97 3.59 9.39 20.65
N LYS A 98 3.66 9.95 21.86
CA LYS A 98 3.20 9.28 23.10
C LYS A 98 2.23 10.12 23.94
N ASP A 99 2.34 11.44 23.86
CA ASP A 99 1.48 12.42 24.52
C ASP A 99 1.23 13.59 23.55
N ILE A 100 0.57 14.65 24.01
CA ILE A 100 0.51 15.93 23.30
C ILE A 100 1.78 16.73 23.64
N ALA A 101 2.62 16.96 22.64
CA ALA A 101 3.86 17.70 22.80
C ALA A 101 3.60 19.19 23.10
N PRO A 102 4.37 19.83 24.01
CA PRO A 102 4.19 21.25 24.35
C PRO A 102 4.38 22.23 23.18
N SER A 103 5.07 21.81 22.11
CA SER A 103 5.29 22.63 20.91
C SER A 103 4.29 22.36 19.79
N ALA A 104 3.30 21.49 20.00
CA ALA A 104 2.19 21.32 19.07
C ALA A 104 1.27 22.54 19.13
N TYR A 105 0.83 23.02 17.96
CA TYR A 105 -0.25 24.00 17.86
C TYR A 105 -1.57 23.25 17.66
N ILE A 106 -2.55 23.55 18.50
CA ILE A 106 -3.90 22.99 18.40
C ILE A 106 -4.86 24.17 18.51
N ALA A 107 -5.72 24.36 17.51
CA ALA A 107 -6.75 25.38 17.55
C ALA A 107 -7.72 25.16 18.71
N ASP A 108 -8.20 26.24 19.33
CA ASP A 108 -9.06 26.20 20.52
C ASP A 108 -10.40 25.48 20.30
N ASP A 109 -10.87 25.43 19.05
CA ASP A 109 -12.13 24.78 18.65
C ASP A 109 -11.92 23.40 17.99
N ALA A 110 -10.70 22.86 18.01
CA ALA A 110 -10.43 21.48 17.62
C ALA A 110 -10.96 20.50 18.69
N VAL A 111 -11.44 19.34 18.25
CA VAL A 111 -11.96 18.29 19.13
C VAL A 111 -10.95 17.16 19.21
N ILE A 112 -10.41 16.92 20.40
CA ILE A 112 -9.39 15.90 20.68
C ILE A 112 -10.00 14.80 21.55
N GLY A 113 -9.97 13.56 21.06
CA GLY A 113 -10.49 12.38 21.74
C GLY A 113 -9.58 11.85 22.85
N GLU A 114 -10.01 10.77 23.49
CA GLU A 114 -9.29 10.14 24.59
C GLU A 114 -8.05 9.38 24.08
N GLY A 115 -6.92 9.49 24.80
CA GLY A 115 -5.70 8.74 24.46
C GLY A 115 -5.01 9.20 23.16
N VAL A 116 -5.37 10.37 22.64
CA VAL A 116 -4.71 10.96 21.47
C VAL A 116 -3.29 11.43 21.83
N ALA A 117 -2.35 11.17 20.92
CA ALA A 117 -0.97 11.67 21.02
C ALA A 117 -0.62 12.54 19.81
N ILE A 118 0.02 13.69 20.06
CA ILE A 118 0.34 14.69 19.03
C ILE A 118 1.81 15.09 19.18
N GLY A 119 2.61 14.81 18.16
CA GLY A 119 4.05 15.02 18.15
C GLY A 119 4.47 16.49 18.09
N HIS A 120 5.75 16.74 18.36
CA HIS A 120 6.33 18.09 18.34
C HIS A 120 6.08 18.82 17.03
N ASN A 121 5.71 20.11 17.13
CA ASN A 121 5.51 21.01 16.01
C ASN A 121 4.44 20.56 15.01
N ALA A 122 3.57 19.64 15.40
CA ALA A 122 2.36 19.36 14.64
C ALA A 122 1.39 20.55 14.75
N VAL A 123 0.61 20.78 13.69
CA VAL A 123 -0.38 21.86 13.60
C VAL A 123 -1.74 21.23 13.35
N ILE A 124 -2.66 21.42 14.28
CA ILE A 124 -4.07 21.00 14.18
C ILE A 124 -4.93 22.25 14.04
N GLU A 125 -5.52 22.43 12.87
CA GLU A 125 -6.32 23.60 12.53
C GLU A 125 -7.75 23.56 13.08
N SER A 126 -8.43 24.70 12.94
CA SER A 126 -9.77 24.94 13.48
C SER A 126 -10.79 23.87 13.06
N LYS A 127 -11.62 23.47 14.03
CA LYS A 127 -12.68 22.45 13.90
C LYS A 127 -12.21 21.07 13.42
N ALA A 128 -10.91 20.78 13.42
CA ALA A 128 -10.44 19.43 13.19
C ALA A 128 -10.92 18.49 14.32
N VAL A 129 -11.22 17.25 13.98
CA VAL A 129 -11.66 16.21 14.92
C VAL A 129 -10.67 15.06 14.87
N ILE A 130 -10.00 14.81 15.99
CA ILE A 130 -9.04 13.73 16.17
C ILE A 130 -9.65 12.73 17.14
N ALA A 131 -10.10 11.57 16.65
CA ALA A 131 -10.81 10.59 17.46
C ALA A 131 -9.87 9.77 18.37
N ASP A 132 -10.49 9.00 19.27
CA ASP A 132 -9.79 8.28 20.34
C ASP A 132 -8.63 7.40 19.86
N GLY A 133 -7.52 7.44 20.59
CA GLY A 133 -6.32 6.65 20.33
C GLY A 133 -5.57 7.01 19.04
N ALA A 134 -6.00 8.03 18.29
CA ALA A 134 -5.28 8.48 17.10
C ALA A 134 -3.92 9.09 17.48
N ILE A 135 -2.93 8.91 16.61
CA ILE A 135 -1.56 9.38 16.84
C ILE A 135 -1.11 10.24 15.65
N ILE A 136 -0.80 11.51 15.92
CA ILE A 136 -0.31 12.46 14.94
C ILE A 136 1.19 12.66 15.15
N GLY A 137 2.02 12.29 14.17
CA GLY A 137 3.47 12.42 14.24
C GLY A 137 3.97 13.87 14.25
N ALA A 138 5.24 14.05 14.60
CA ALA A 138 5.88 15.36 14.62
C ALA A 138 5.83 16.06 13.24
N GLY A 139 5.65 17.39 13.24
CA GLY A 139 5.64 18.20 12.02
C GLY A 139 4.47 17.94 11.05
N CYS A 140 3.45 17.19 11.46
CA CYS A 140 2.25 17.03 10.63
C CYS A 140 1.45 18.33 10.56
N PHE A 141 0.75 18.52 9.44
CA PHE A 141 -0.27 19.54 9.28
C PHE A 141 -1.63 18.86 9.08
N VAL A 142 -2.60 19.22 9.92
CA VAL A 142 -3.99 18.75 9.84
C VAL A 142 -4.88 19.98 9.64
N GLY A 143 -5.42 20.12 8.43
CA GLY A 143 -6.20 21.27 8.00
C GLY A 143 -7.58 21.41 8.66
N GLN A 144 -8.23 22.53 8.38
CA GLN A 144 -9.53 22.87 8.96
C GLN A 144 -10.59 21.82 8.67
N GLU A 145 -11.44 21.52 9.66
CA GLU A 145 -12.57 20.57 9.52
C GLU A 145 -12.16 19.16 9.09
N VAL A 146 -10.89 18.79 9.23
CA VAL A 146 -10.43 17.41 8.99
C VAL A 146 -10.98 16.48 10.06
N LYS A 147 -11.33 15.25 9.69
CA LYS A 147 -11.72 14.19 10.62
C LYS A 147 -10.75 13.02 10.52
N ILE A 148 -10.15 12.63 11.63
CA ILE A 148 -9.26 11.47 11.74
C ILE A 148 -9.90 10.47 12.69
N GLY A 149 -10.18 9.27 12.19
CA GLY A 149 -10.83 8.19 12.93
C GLY A 149 -9.94 7.53 13.99
N LYS A 150 -10.56 6.67 14.79
CA LYS A 150 -9.96 6.06 15.97
C LYS A 150 -8.74 5.23 15.62
N ASN A 151 -7.73 5.27 16.48
CA ASN A 151 -6.48 4.50 16.33
C ASN A 151 -5.71 4.72 15.01
N THR A 152 -6.08 5.73 14.22
CA THR A 152 -5.38 6.10 13.00
C THR A 152 -4.05 6.77 13.34
N LYS A 153 -2.99 6.41 12.63
CA LYS A 153 -1.63 6.86 12.88
C LYS A 153 -1.08 7.59 11.66
N LEU A 154 -0.65 8.83 11.88
CA LEU A 154 0.17 9.58 10.93
C LEU A 154 1.61 9.55 11.39
N TRP A 155 2.53 9.13 10.53
CA TRP A 155 3.96 9.35 10.74
C TRP A 155 4.31 10.82 10.55
N ALA A 156 5.57 11.18 10.85
CA ALA A 156 6.01 12.57 10.82
C ALA A 156 5.84 13.24 9.45
N ASN A 157 5.61 14.55 9.44
CA ASN A 157 5.56 15.37 8.23
C ASN A 157 4.52 14.92 7.20
N VAL A 158 3.35 14.47 7.65
CA VAL A 158 2.18 14.25 6.79
C VAL A 158 1.37 15.54 6.68
N SER A 159 0.89 15.88 5.49
CA SER A 159 0.07 17.07 5.24
C SER A 159 -1.33 16.68 4.80
N ILE A 160 -2.33 16.95 5.64
CA ILE A 160 -3.75 16.73 5.37
C ILE A 160 -4.42 18.08 5.18
N TYR A 161 -4.97 18.32 3.98
CA TYR A 161 -5.70 19.53 3.65
C TYR A 161 -7.09 19.53 4.30
N HIS A 162 -7.76 20.69 4.26
CA HIS A 162 -9.05 20.91 4.90
C HIS A 162 -10.18 19.98 4.40
N ARG A 163 -11.12 19.66 5.28
CA ARG A 163 -12.32 18.81 5.09
C ARG A 163 -12.06 17.35 4.69
N VAL A 164 -10.82 16.88 4.73
CA VAL A 164 -10.51 15.47 4.47
C VAL A 164 -11.08 14.60 5.60
N GLU A 165 -11.66 13.46 5.26
CA GLU A 165 -12.16 12.49 6.23
C GLU A 165 -11.36 11.18 6.09
N ILE A 166 -10.78 10.71 7.20
CA ILE A 166 -10.01 9.48 7.30
C ILE A 166 -10.66 8.58 8.34
N GLY A 167 -10.94 7.33 7.98
CA GLY A 167 -11.54 6.32 8.84
C GLY A 167 -10.63 5.85 9.98
N GLU A 168 -11.02 4.72 10.58
CA GLU A 168 -10.37 4.14 11.74
C GLU A 168 -9.21 3.21 11.36
N SER A 169 -8.22 3.11 12.26
CA SER A 169 -7.08 2.19 12.16
C SER A 169 -6.28 2.32 10.86
N CYS A 170 -6.23 3.52 10.29
CA CYS A 170 -5.42 3.81 9.12
C CYS A 170 -3.96 4.10 9.49
N LEU A 171 -3.05 3.90 8.54
CA LEU A 171 -1.62 4.19 8.69
C LEU A 171 -1.13 5.03 7.52
N ILE A 172 -0.60 6.22 7.79
CA ILE A 172 -0.11 7.12 6.74
C ILE A 172 1.36 7.45 7.00
N GLN A 173 2.21 7.16 6.01
CA GLN A 173 3.65 7.31 6.09
C GLN A 173 4.10 8.74 5.75
N SER A 174 5.33 9.08 6.17
CA SER A 174 5.89 10.43 6.10
C SER A 174 5.91 11.05 4.70
N GLY A 175 5.75 12.37 4.63
CA GLY A 175 5.79 13.14 3.37
C GLY A 175 4.56 13.02 2.49
N THR A 176 3.57 12.23 2.90
CA THR A 176 2.30 12.07 2.18
C THR A 176 1.47 13.35 2.24
N VAL A 177 0.83 13.68 1.12
CA VAL A 177 -0.07 14.82 0.99
C VAL A 177 -1.46 14.33 0.59
N ILE A 178 -2.48 14.71 1.37
CA ILE A 178 -3.87 14.30 1.13
C ILE A 178 -4.75 15.55 1.03
N GLY A 179 -5.48 15.66 -0.07
CA GLY A 179 -6.43 16.72 -0.34
C GLY A 179 -5.82 17.97 -0.98
N SER A 180 -4.67 17.88 -1.65
CA SER A 180 -4.16 18.94 -2.53
C SER A 180 -5.11 19.23 -3.69
N ASP A 181 -5.02 20.42 -4.28
CA ASP A 181 -5.76 20.73 -5.51
C ASP A 181 -5.32 19.82 -6.66
N GLY A 182 -6.27 19.15 -7.31
CA GLY A 182 -6.04 18.47 -8.57
C GLY A 182 -5.73 19.41 -9.74
N PHE A 183 -5.39 18.81 -10.89
CA PHE A 183 -5.01 19.52 -12.12
C PHE A 183 -6.20 20.11 -12.91
N GLY A 184 -7.03 20.92 -12.25
CA GLY A 184 -8.20 21.57 -12.85
C GLY A 184 -7.91 22.95 -13.44
N TYR A 185 -7.81 23.04 -14.76
CA TYR A 185 -7.62 24.31 -15.48
C TYR A 185 -8.46 24.36 -16.75
N ALA A 186 -9.06 25.51 -17.04
CA ALA A 186 -9.65 25.81 -18.35
C ALA A 186 -8.61 26.54 -19.22
N ASN A 187 -8.63 26.31 -20.54
CA ASN A 187 -7.77 27.06 -21.46
C ASN A 187 -8.52 28.27 -22.02
N ASP A 188 -8.02 29.47 -21.73
CA ASP A 188 -8.43 30.70 -22.42
C ASP A 188 -7.29 31.15 -23.34
N ARG A 189 -7.35 30.72 -24.61
CA ARG A 189 -6.43 31.14 -25.68
C ARG A 189 -4.95 31.02 -25.32
N GLY A 190 -4.57 29.90 -24.69
CA GLY A 190 -3.20 29.61 -24.28
C GLY A 190 -2.86 30.01 -22.84
N THR A 191 -3.77 30.68 -22.12
CA THR A 191 -3.64 30.95 -20.68
C THR A 191 -4.47 29.95 -19.88
N TRP A 192 -3.87 29.34 -18.87
CA TRP A 192 -4.55 28.40 -17.98
C TRP A 192 -5.26 29.15 -16.85
N VAL A 193 -6.58 29.06 -16.82
CA VAL A 193 -7.42 29.65 -15.76
C VAL A 193 -7.72 28.57 -14.73
N LYS A 194 -7.29 28.79 -13.49
CA LYS A 194 -7.45 27.84 -12.38
C LYS A 194 -8.93 27.59 -12.10
N ILE A 195 -9.31 26.32 -12.00
CA ILE A 195 -10.62 25.89 -11.49
C ILE A 195 -10.44 25.52 -10.02
N PRO A 196 -11.06 26.25 -9.07
CA PRO A 196 -11.05 25.87 -7.66
C PRO A 196 -11.56 24.43 -7.47
N GLN A 197 -10.85 23.64 -6.67
CA GLN A 197 -11.22 22.25 -6.36
C GLN A 197 -11.98 22.24 -5.04
N LEU A 198 -13.30 22.09 -5.12
CA LEU A 198 -14.21 22.33 -4.00
C LEU A 198 -14.58 21.05 -3.24
N GLY A 199 -14.41 19.89 -3.87
CA GLY A 199 -14.57 18.59 -3.25
C GLY A 199 -13.50 18.30 -2.20
N SER A 200 -13.55 17.09 -1.66
CA SER A 200 -12.65 16.60 -0.62
C SER A 200 -12.05 15.23 -0.97
N VAL A 201 -11.43 14.59 0.02
CA VAL A 201 -10.98 13.20 0.00
C VAL A 201 -11.65 12.46 1.15
N ILE A 202 -12.21 11.29 0.84
CA ILE A 202 -12.80 10.37 1.82
C ILE A 202 -12.00 9.07 1.80
N ILE A 203 -11.43 8.70 2.94
CA ILE A 203 -10.66 7.48 3.15
C ILE A 203 -11.39 6.61 4.16
N GLY A 204 -11.66 5.36 3.81
CA GLY A 204 -12.29 4.36 4.67
C GLY A 204 -11.37 3.87 5.79
N ASP A 205 -11.75 2.74 6.39
CA ASP A 205 -11.04 2.15 7.54
C ASP A 205 -9.92 1.20 7.09
N ASN A 206 -8.92 1.01 7.95
CA ASN A 206 -7.80 0.07 7.72
C ASN A 206 -7.06 0.32 6.40
N VAL A 207 -6.94 1.58 6.00
CA VAL A 207 -6.19 2.00 4.81
C VAL A 207 -4.74 2.27 5.17
N GLU A 208 -3.81 1.75 4.39
CA GLU A 208 -2.38 2.07 4.51
C GLU A 208 -1.91 2.90 3.31
N ILE A 209 -1.23 4.02 3.57
CA ILE A 209 -0.71 4.93 2.54
C ILE A 209 0.79 5.15 2.76
N GLY A 210 1.57 4.78 1.75
CA GLY A 210 3.03 4.86 1.71
C GLY A 210 3.57 6.28 1.59
N ALA A 211 4.88 6.40 1.78
CA ALA A 211 5.58 7.68 1.90
C ALA A 211 5.59 8.46 0.59
N ASN A 212 5.50 9.79 0.69
CA ASN A 212 5.51 10.72 -0.45
C ASN A 212 4.44 10.40 -1.51
N THR A 213 3.32 9.82 -1.11
CA THR A 213 2.15 9.65 -1.97
C THR A 213 1.31 10.92 -1.95
N ALA A 214 0.71 11.26 -3.09
CA ALA A 214 -0.17 12.41 -3.23
C ALA A 214 -1.57 11.96 -3.65
N ILE A 215 -2.59 12.41 -2.90
CA ILE A 215 -4.00 12.14 -3.18
C ILE A 215 -4.72 13.48 -3.30
N ASP A 216 -5.11 13.85 -4.51
CA ASP A 216 -5.79 15.10 -4.77
C ASP A 216 -7.25 15.04 -4.31
N ARG A 217 -7.77 16.16 -3.83
CA ARG A 217 -9.21 16.33 -3.61
C ARG A 217 -9.95 16.31 -4.93
N GLY A 218 -11.22 15.92 -4.91
CA GLY A 218 -12.05 16.00 -6.10
C GLY A 218 -12.46 17.44 -6.45
N ALA A 219 -12.84 17.65 -7.71
CA ALA A 219 -13.19 18.98 -8.21
C ALA A 219 -14.50 19.51 -7.62
N ILE A 220 -15.53 18.67 -7.60
CA ILE A 220 -16.85 18.95 -7.01
C ILE A 220 -17.19 17.81 -6.05
N ASP A 221 -17.32 16.60 -6.59
CA ASP A 221 -17.41 15.38 -5.79
C ASP A 221 -16.06 15.02 -5.17
N ASN A 222 -16.03 14.01 -4.31
CA ASN A 222 -14.83 13.60 -3.59
C ASN A 222 -13.98 12.60 -4.38
N THR A 223 -12.68 12.59 -4.09
CA THR A 223 -11.83 11.42 -4.30
C THR A 223 -12.13 10.42 -3.18
N VAL A 224 -12.26 9.13 -3.50
CA VAL A 224 -12.70 8.11 -2.53
C VAL A 224 -11.75 6.91 -2.53
N ILE A 225 -11.24 6.59 -1.35
CA ILE A 225 -10.48 5.37 -1.08
C ILE A 225 -11.31 4.52 -0.12
N GLU A 226 -11.84 3.39 -0.57
CA GLU A 226 -12.61 2.49 0.29
C GLU A 226 -11.71 1.78 1.32
N SER A 227 -12.32 1.12 2.30
CA SER A 227 -11.62 0.43 3.38
C SER A 227 -10.68 -0.69 2.89
N ASN A 228 -9.65 -1.01 3.68
CA ASN A 228 -8.69 -2.08 3.42
C ASN A 228 -7.85 -1.91 2.14
N VAL A 229 -7.80 -0.71 1.57
CA VAL A 229 -6.91 -0.40 0.44
C VAL A 229 -5.48 -0.19 0.96
N ILE A 230 -4.50 -0.72 0.24
CA ILE A 230 -3.07 -0.47 0.53
C ILE A 230 -2.41 0.22 -0.67
N ILE A 231 -1.80 1.37 -0.41
CA ILE A 231 -1.18 2.25 -1.38
C ILE A 231 0.29 2.39 -0.99
N ASP A 232 1.21 1.94 -1.84
CA ASP A 232 2.65 2.04 -1.61
C ASP A 232 3.19 3.47 -1.84
N ASN A 233 4.50 3.63 -1.78
CA ASN A 233 5.20 4.91 -1.84
C ASN A 233 5.13 5.57 -3.23
N GLN A 234 5.21 6.91 -3.24
CA GLN A 234 5.33 7.72 -4.46
C GLN A 234 4.23 7.47 -5.49
N ILE A 235 3.01 7.24 -5.03
CA ILE A 235 1.84 7.09 -5.89
C ILE A 235 1.18 8.46 -6.10
N GLN A 236 0.66 8.69 -7.31
CA GLN A 236 -0.21 9.83 -7.62
C GLN A 236 -1.64 9.34 -7.82
N ILE A 237 -2.56 9.81 -6.98
CA ILE A 237 -4.01 9.64 -7.15
C ILE A 237 -4.62 11.01 -7.46
N ALA A 238 -5.03 11.20 -8.71
CA ALA A 238 -5.64 12.46 -9.15
C ALA A 238 -7.08 12.66 -8.61
N HIS A 239 -7.62 13.84 -8.87
CA HIS A 239 -8.96 14.24 -8.45
C HIS A 239 -10.07 13.29 -8.93
N ASN A 240 -11.07 13.05 -8.08
CA ASN A 240 -12.27 12.24 -8.35
C ASN A 240 -11.99 10.75 -8.62
N VAL A 241 -10.78 10.26 -8.34
CA VAL A 241 -10.49 8.82 -8.42
C VAL A 241 -11.27 8.08 -7.33
N GLN A 242 -11.76 6.88 -7.67
CA GLN A 242 -12.41 5.97 -6.75
C GLN A 242 -11.64 4.64 -6.72
N ILE A 243 -11.32 4.15 -5.53
CA ILE A 243 -10.58 2.89 -5.34
C ILE A 243 -11.37 1.98 -4.42
N GLY A 244 -11.79 0.84 -4.96
CA GLY A 244 -12.60 -0.16 -4.27
C GLY A 244 -11.85 -0.94 -3.20
N SER A 245 -12.58 -1.42 -2.21
CA SER A 245 -12.08 -2.08 -1.01
C SER A 245 -11.15 -3.26 -1.31
N GLY A 246 -10.10 -3.40 -0.50
CA GLY A 246 -9.17 -4.53 -0.58
C GLY A 246 -8.25 -4.51 -1.80
N SER A 247 -8.21 -3.41 -2.55
CA SER A 247 -7.27 -3.22 -3.66
C SER A 247 -5.88 -2.82 -3.17
N ALA A 248 -4.85 -3.27 -3.89
CA ALA A 248 -3.45 -3.03 -3.57
C ALA A 248 -2.74 -2.34 -4.73
N MET A 249 -1.97 -1.29 -4.44
CA MET A 249 -1.24 -0.51 -5.44
C MET A 249 0.23 -0.38 -5.07
N ALA A 250 1.11 -0.85 -5.95
CA ALA A 250 2.56 -0.81 -5.74
C ALA A 250 3.18 0.51 -6.23
N GLY A 251 4.37 0.81 -5.72
CA GLY A 251 4.96 2.15 -5.75
C GLY A 251 5.17 2.74 -7.15
N GLY A 252 5.14 4.08 -7.22
CA GLY A 252 5.33 4.82 -8.47
C GLY A 252 4.15 4.72 -9.44
N THR A 253 3.00 4.18 -9.03
CA THR A 253 1.80 4.12 -9.85
C THR A 253 1.18 5.51 -10.00
N ILE A 254 0.69 5.83 -11.20
CA ILE A 254 0.05 7.12 -11.52
C ILE A 254 -1.37 6.84 -12.01
N VAL A 255 -2.37 7.44 -11.36
CA VAL A 255 -3.78 7.35 -11.74
C VAL A 255 -4.31 8.73 -12.07
N ALA A 256 -4.74 8.91 -13.33
CA ALA A 256 -5.35 10.14 -13.79
C ALA A 256 -6.81 10.29 -13.32
N GLY A 257 -7.32 11.52 -13.41
CA GLY A 257 -8.55 11.94 -12.74
C GLY A 257 -9.80 11.19 -13.22
N SER A 258 -10.78 11.09 -12.32
CA SER A 258 -12.10 10.46 -12.57
C SER A 258 -12.04 8.99 -13.00
N THR A 259 -10.99 8.27 -12.61
CA THR A 259 -10.87 6.83 -12.85
C THR A 259 -11.43 6.04 -11.68
N SER A 260 -12.18 4.97 -11.97
CA SER A 260 -12.71 4.04 -10.99
C SER A 260 -11.98 2.71 -11.07
N ILE A 261 -11.37 2.30 -9.96
CA ILE A 261 -10.73 0.99 -9.78
C ILE A 261 -11.62 0.16 -8.86
N GLY A 262 -12.06 -1.00 -9.32
CA GLY A 262 -12.89 -1.92 -8.55
C GLY A 262 -12.21 -2.51 -7.32
N LYS A 263 -12.90 -3.46 -6.69
CA LYS A 263 -12.48 -4.14 -5.46
C LYS A 263 -11.47 -5.24 -5.75
N HIS A 264 -10.58 -5.50 -4.78
CA HIS A 264 -9.60 -6.58 -4.84
C HIS A 264 -8.70 -6.56 -6.09
N CYS A 265 -8.44 -5.38 -6.64
CA CYS A 265 -7.51 -5.19 -7.74
C CYS A 265 -6.07 -5.17 -7.25
N ILE A 266 -5.13 -5.58 -8.10
CA ILE A 266 -3.69 -5.53 -7.83
C ILE A 266 -3.02 -4.72 -8.92
N ILE A 267 -2.51 -3.54 -8.58
CA ILE A 267 -1.86 -2.63 -9.52
C ILE A 267 -0.35 -2.70 -9.31
N GLY A 268 0.35 -3.27 -10.28
CA GLY A 268 1.81 -3.43 -10.25
C GLY A 268 2.54 -2.09 -10.32
N GLY A 269 3.75 -2.06 -9.75
CA GLY A 269 4.51 -0.82 -9.58
C GLY A 269 4.86 -0.14 -10.90
N GLY A 270 4.92 1.19 -10.87
CA GLY A 270 5.20 2.03 -12.04
C GLY A 270 4.12 1.99 -13.13
N SER A 271 2.91 1.51 -12.82
CA SER A 271 1.81 1.51 -13.78
C SER A 271 1.29 2.93 -14.00
N VAL A 272 0.80 3.20 -15.21
CA VAL A 272 0.19 4.47 -15.60
C VAL A 272 -1.22 4.18 -16.08
N ILE A 273 -2.21 4.75 -15.40
CA ILE A 273 -3.63 4.53 -15.64
C ILE A 273 -4.25 5.84 -16.14
N ASN A 274 -4.89 5.77 -17.31
CA ASN A 274 -5.55 6.92 -17.92
C ASN A 274 -6.76 7.41 -17.10
N GLY A 275 -7.26 8.60 -17.41
CA GLY A 275 -8.41 9.22 -16.73
C GLY A 275 -9.73 8.81 -17.35
N HIS A 276 -10.83 9.00 -16.61
CA HIS A 276 -12.19 8.73 -17.09
C HIS A 276 -12.41 7.29 -17.60
N ILE A 277 -11.79 6.31 -16.93
CA ILE A 277 -11.99 4.89 -17.25
C ILE A 277 -12.41 4.11 -16.01
N GLU A 278 -13.00 2.94 -16.25
CA GLU A 278 -13.42 2.01 -15.22
C GLU A 278 -12.62 0.70 -15.35
N ILE A 279 -12.16 0.18 -14.23
CA ILE A 279 -11.48 -1.11 -14.10
C ILE A 279 -12.31 -1.97 -13.16
N THR A 280 -12.80 -3.11 -13.65
CA THR A 280 -13.66 -4.02 -12.89
C THR A 280 -12.92 -4.70 -11.73
N ASP A 281 -13.68 -5.36 -10.86
CA ASP A 281 -13.18 -6.05 -9.67
C ASP A 281 -12.21 -7.19 -10.01
N GLY A 282 -11.20 -7.36 -9.16
CA GLY A 282 -10.27 -8.49 -9.21
C GLY A 282 -9.26 -8.45 -10.35
N VAL A 283 -9.08 -7.29 -11.01
CA VAL A 283 -8.10 -7.10 -12.08
C VAL A 283 -6.69 -7.00 -11.50
N THR A 284 -5.75 -7.70 -12.12
CA THR A 284 -4.31 -7.57 -11.86
C THR A 284 -3.63 -6.90 -13.04
N ILE A 285 -2.93 -5.79 -12.80
CA ILE A 285 -2.08 -5.11 -13.78
C ILE A 285 -0.64 -5.40 -13.39
N THR A 286 0.15 -5.98 -14.29
CA THR A 286 1.57 -6.25 -14.02
C THR A 286 2.39 -4.96 -13.98
N GLY A 287 3.60 -5.01 -13.42
CA GLY A 287 4.49 -3.84 -13.32
C GLY A 287 4.67 -3.11 -14.65
N MET A 288 4.73 -1.77 -14.57
CA MET A 288 4.79 -0.85 -15.72
C MET A 288 3.63 -1.02 -16.71
N GLY A 289 2.44 -1.35 -16.23
CA GLY A 289 1.23 -1.41 -17.03
C GLY A 289 0.81 -0.04 -17.56
N MET A 290 0.54 0.08 -18.86
CA MET A 290 0.03 1.30 -19.50
C MET A 290 -1.44 1.11 -19.86
N VAL A 291 -2.35 1.53 -18.98
CA VAL A 291 -3.79 1.30 -19.11
C VAL A 291 -4.47 2.50 -19.76
N MET A 292 -4.71 2.39 -21.06
CA MET A 292 -5.26 3.47 -21.87
C MET A 292 -6.78 3.42 -22.05
N ARG A 293 -7.42 2.30 -21.67
CA ARG A 293 -8.85 2.03 -21.82
C ARG A 293 -9.38 1.28 -20.61
N GLY A 294 -10.68 1.37 -20.36
CA GLY A 294 -11.34 0.61 -19.30
C GLY A 294 -11.19 -0.90 -19.48
N ILE A 295 -11.27 -1.62 -18.36
CA ILE A 295 -11.11 -3.07 -18.28
C ILE A 295 -12.39 -3.65 -17.67
N SER A 296 -13.22 -4.28 -18.49
CA SER A 296 -14.52 -4.83 -18.07
C SER A 296 -14.45 -6.29 -17.63
N GLU A 297 -13.34 -6.99 -17.91
CA GLU A 297 -13.16 -8.40 -17.60
C GLU A 297 -12.11 -8.58 -16.50
N LYS A 298 -12.42 -9.45 -15.54
CA LYS A 298 -11.45 -9.85 -14.52
C LYS A 298 -10.33 -10.63 -15.18
N GLY A 299 -9.08 -10.30 -14.84
CA GLY A 299 -7.94 -11.03 -15.38
C GLY A 299 -6.61 -10.37 -15.05
N MET A 300 -5.55 -10.90 -15.65
CA MET A 300 -4.20 -10.33 -15.58
C MET A 300 -3.89 -9.62 -16.90
N TYR A 301 -3.46 -8.36 -16.80
CA TYR A 301 -3.15 -7.49 -17.94
C TYR A 301 -1.70 -7.01 -17.85
N SER A 302 -1.04 -6.90 -19.01
CA SER A 302 0.37 -6.57 -19.13
C SER A 302 0.65 -5.67 -20.32
N SER A 303 1.69 -4.86 -20.24
CA SER A 303 2.21 -4.07 -21.36
C SER A 303 3.73 -3.95 -21.29
N GLY A 304 4.32 -3.43 -22.36
CA GLY A 304 5.76 -3.16 -22.42
C GLY A 304 6.56 -4.29 -23.08
N ILE A 305 7.75 -3.93 -23.55
CA ILE A 305 8.73 -4.87 -24.09
C ILE A 305 9.81 -5.06 -23.02
N PRO A 306 10.10 -6.30 -22.58
CA PRO A 306 11.12 -6.56 -21.57
C PRO A 306 12.52 -6.07 -21.98
N LEU A 307 13.42 -5.98 -21.00
CA LEU A 307 14.79 -5.54 -21.22
C LEU A 307 15.52 -6.47 -22.21
N GLN A 308 16.27 -5.86 -23.12
CA GLN A 308 17.19 -6.53 -24.04
C GLN A 308 18.57 -5.87 -23.94
N THR A 309 19.61 -6.52 -24.46
CA THR A 309 20.90 -5.83 -24.63
C THR A 309 20.71 -4.62 -25.54
N ASN A 310 21.47 -3.53 -25.33
CA ASN A 310 21.26 -2.28 -26.08
C ASN A 310 21.32 -2.47 -27.61
N LYS A 311 22.24 -3.31 -28.08
CA LYS A 311 22.41 -3.63 -29.51
C LYS A 311 21.17 -4.33 -30.08
N GLU A 312 20.56 -5.24 -29.33
CA GLU A 312 19.34 -5.94 -29.72
C GLU A 312 18.13 -5.00 -29.66
N TRP A 313 18.00 -4.25 -28.57
CA TRP A 313 16.91 -3.29 -28.37
C TRP A 313 16.82 -2.28 -29.53
N ARG A 314 17.95 -1.69 -29.96
CA ARG A 314 17.98 -0.76 -31.10
C ARG A 314 17.43 -1.38 -32.39
N LYS A 315 17.73 -2.66 -32.63
CA LYS A 315 17.22 -3.40 -33.79
C LYS A 315 15.73 -3.67 -33.64
N THR A 316 15.27 -4.12 -32.47
CA THR A 316 13.85 -4.36 -32.18
C THR A 316 13.03 -3.08 -32.37
N ALA A 317 13.44 -1.97 -31.74
CA ALA A 317 12.75 -0.68 -31.82
C ALA A 317 12.65 -0.18 -33.27
N THR A 318 13.73 -0.28 -34.05
CA THR A 318 13.71 0.09 -35.48
C THR A 318 12.70 -0.73 -36.28
N ARG A 319 12.58 -2.04 -36.01
CA ARG A 319 11.62 -2.91 -36.68
C ARG A 319 10.18 -2.57 -36.30
N VAL A 320 9.92 -2.25 -35.04
CA VAL A 320 8.60 -1.81 -34.57
C VAL A 320 8.16 -0.54 -35.31
N HIS A 321 9.07 0.45 -35.51
CA HIS A 321 8.77 1.64 -36.30
C HIS A 321 8.44 1.36 -37.78
N LYS A 322 8.91 0.23 -38.33
CA LYS A 322 8.68 -0.19 -39.72
C LYS A 322 7.57 -1.24 -39.87
N ILE A 323 6.80 -1.52 -38.83
CA ILE A 323 5.84 -2.63 -38.83
C ILE A 323 4.74 -2.47 -39.90
N ASP A 324 4.32 -1.24 -40.21
CA ASP A 324 3.35 -0.97 -41.27
C ASP A 324 3.94 -1.26 -42.68
N GLU A 325 5.19 -0.86 -42.93
CA GLU A 325 5.90 -1.16 -44.18
C GLU A 325 6.06 -2.68 -44.35
N MET A 326 6.41 -3.39 -43.27
CA MET A 326 6.51 -4.85 -43.25
C MET A 326 5.16 -5.51 -43.57
N ASN A 327 4.07 -5.03 -42.98
CA ASN A 327 2.71 -5.54 -43.24
C ASN A 327 2.28 -5.31 -44.70
N LYS A 328 2.55 -4.13 -45.27
CA LYS A 328 2.27 -3.84 -46.69
C LYS A 328 3.03 -4.78 -47.63
N ARG A 329 4.31 -5.03 -47.34
CA ARG A 329 5.15 -5.96 -48.11
C ARG A 329 4.65 -7.39 -48.00
N LEU A 330 4.23 -7.83 -46.81
CA LEU A 330 3.66 -9.17 -46.60
C LEU A 330 2.38 -9.37 -47.42
N LYS A 331 1.42 -8.44 -47.34
CA LYS A 331 0.18 -8.47 -48.13
C LYS A 331 0.44 -8.51 -49.64
N ALA A 332 1.44 -7.78 -50.12
CA ALA A 332 1.81 -7.78 -51.53
C ALA A 332 2.41 -9.13 -52.00
N VAL A 333 3.09 -9.86 -51.10
CA VAL A 333 3.56 -11.22 -51.37
C VAL A 333 2.39 -12.21 -51.33
N GLU A 334 1.54 -12.15 -50.32
CA GLU A 334 0.37 -13.04 -50.18
C GLU A 334 -0.57 -12.96 -51.39
N LYS A 335 -0.80 -11.75 -51.92
CA LYS A 335 -1.63 -11.56 -53.13
C LYS A 335 -1.08 -12.33 -54.33
N LYS A 336 0.25 -12.41 -54.49
CA LYS A 336 0.90 -13.11 -55.61
C LYS A 336 0.93 -14.64 -55.46
N LEU A 337 0.57 -15.17 -54.28
CA LEU A 337 0.52 -16.60 -54.02
C LEU A 337 -0.88 -17.19 -54.21
N VAL A 338 -1.91 -16.33 -54.31
CA VAL A 338 -3.30 -16.73 -54.55
C VAL A 338 -3.64 -16.69 -56.05
N ASP A 339 -2.85 -15.98 -56.85
CA ASP A 339 -2.85 -16.00 -58.32
C ASP A 339 -1.95 -17.14 -58.85
#